data_AF-A0A537W3T9-F1
#
_entry.id   AF-A0A537W3T9-F1
#
_cell.length_a   1.000
_cell.length_b   1.000
_cell.length_c   1.000
_cell.angle_alpha   90.00
_cell.angle_beta   90.00
_cell.angle_gamma   90.00
#
_symmetry.space_group_name_H-M   'P 1'
#
loop_
_entity.id
_entity.type
_entity.pdbx_description
1 polymer ?
#
loop_
_entity_poly.entity_id
_entity_poly.type
_entity_poly.pdbx_seq_one_letter_code
_entity_poly.pdbx_strand_id
1 'polypeptide(L)' 'DAGVSYSRLMAALRLAGIDLDRKILADMAVRDPKVFRHYVDLIKEKSSQQTNKS' A
#
# COMPACT_ATOMS: atom_id res chain seq x y z
N ASP A 1 12.02 -2.18 14.68
CA ASP A 1 11.93 -1.83 13.26
C ASP A 1 10.51 -1.83 12.71
N ALA A 2 9.91 -0.65 12.56
CA ALA A 2 8.58 -0.47 11.97
C ALA A 2 8.64 -0.48 10.43
N GLY A 3 9.16 -1.57 9.87
CA GLY A 3 9.25 -1.80 8.43
C GLY A 3 7.99 -2.50 7.94
N VAL A 4 7.07 -1.76 7.33
CA VAL A 4 6.08 -2.39 6.46
C VAL A 4 6.89 -2.91 5.28
N SER A 5 7.24 -4.19 5.28
CA SER A 5 8.02 -4.76 4.19
C SER A 5 7.27 -4.50 2.89
N TYR A 6 7.99 -4.05 1.86
CA TYR A 6 7.44 -3.78 0.54
C TYR A 6 6.54 -4.93 0.05
N SER A 7 6.91 -6.17 0.36
CA SER A 7 6.10 -7.38 0.12
C SER A 7 4.70 -7.35 0.74
N ARG A 8 4.56 -6.86 1.98
CA ARG A 8 3.27 -6.76 2.68
C ARG A 8 2.40 -5.65 2.10
N LEU A 9 3.01 -4.56 1.62
CA LEU A 9 2.31 -3.51 0.88
C LEU A 9 1.79 -4.03 -0.47
N MET A 10 2.63 -4.74 -1.21
CA MET A 10 2.23 -5.35 -2.49
C MET A 10 1.08 -6.34 -2.31
N ALA A 11 1.11 -7.14 -1.24
CA ALA A 11 0.02 -8.03 -0.89
C ALA A 11 -1.28 -7.26 -0.59
N ALA A 12 -1.21 -6.15 0.16
CA ALA A 12 -2.36 -5.32 0.47
C ALA A 12 -2.95 -4.64 -0.79
N LEU A 13 -2.12 -4.13 -1.70
CA LEU A 13 -2.57 -3.56 -2.98
C LEU A 13 -3.33 -4.59 -3.82
N ARG A 14 -2.80 -5.82 -3.90
CA ARG A 14 -3.45 -6.92 -4.61
C ARG A 14 -4.79 -7.31 -3.97
N LEU A 15 -4.86 -7.36 -2.65
CA LEU A 15 -6.10 -7.64 -1.92
C LEU A 15 -7.14 -6.53 -2.09
N ALA A 16 -6.70 -5.28 -2.18
CA ALA A 16 -7.58 -4.12 -2.40
C ALA A 16 -8.05 -3.99 -3.85
N GLY A 17 -7.58 -4.84 -4.78
CA GLY A 17 -7.91 -4.73 -6.21
C GLY A 17 -7.37 -3.46 -6.87
N ILE A 18 -6.37 -2.82 -6.26
CA ILE A 18 -5.77 -1.58 -6.76
C ILE A 18 -4.62 -1.96 -7.68
N ASP A 19 -4.83 -1.79 -8.99
CA ASP A 19 -3.79 -1.97 -10.01
C ASP A 19 -2.95 -0.69 -10.12
N LEU A 20 -2.14 -0.44 -9.08
CA LEU A 20 -1.21 0.68 -9.07
C LEU A 20 0.07 0.29 -9.81
N ASP A 21 0.58 1.16 -10.70
CA ASP A 21 1.85 0.92 -11.36
C ASP A 21 2.98 0.87 -10.33
N ARG A 22 3.55 -0.32 -10.17
CA ARG A 22 4.61 -0.61 -9.19
C ARG A 22 5.82 0.29 -9.40
N LYS A 23 6.08 0.75 -10.63
CA LYS A 23 7.19 1.67 -10.93
C LYS A 23 6.97 3.03 -10.31
N ILE A 24 5.76 3.57 -10.40
CA ILE A 24 5.41 4.87 -9.84
C ILE A 24 5.44 4.80 -8.32
N LEU A 25 4.95 3.70 -7.73
CA LEU A 25 5.01 3.50 -6.29
C LEU A 25 6.45 3.34 -5.78
N ALA A 26 7.31 2.62 -6.52
CA ALA A 26 8.72 2.47 -6.19
C ALA A 26 9.47 3.81 -6.31
N ASP A 27 9.22 4.58 -7.36
CA ASP A 27 9.79 5.92 -7.55
C ASP A 27 9.34 6.85 -6.41
N MET A 28 8.07 6.80 -6.03
CA MET A 28 7.52 7.57 -4.91
C MET A 28 8.13 7.16 -3.57
N ALA A 29 8.34 5.86 -3.33
CA ALA A 29 8.97 5.37 -2.10
C ALA A 29 10.42 5.87 -1.94
N VAL A 30 11.15 6.03 -3.04
CA VAL A 30 12.53 6.50 -3.06
C VAL A 30 12.61 8.03 -2.98
N ARG A 31 11.76 8.74 -3.74
CA ARG A 31 11.79 10.20 -3.84
C ARG A 31 11.09 10.91 -2.70
N ASP A 32 9.97 10.34 -2.22
CA ASP A 32 9.18 10.91 -1.13
C ASP A 32 8.63 9.83 -0.19
N PRO A 33 9.46 9.36 0.77
CA PRO A 33 9.06 8.33 1.70
C PRO A 33 7.91 8.75 2.64
N LYS A 34 7.68 10.06 2.84
CA LYS A 34 6.57 10.55 3.69
C LYS A 34 5.25 10.36 2.97
N VAL A 35 5.18 10.75 1.71
CA VAL A 35 3.99 10.56 0.87
C VAL A 35 3.70 9.07 0.70
N PHE A 36 4.72 8.26 0.44
CA PHE A 36 4.58 6.80 0.36
C PHE A 36 3.98 6.19 1.64
N ARG A 37 4.47 6.61 2.82
CA ARG A 37 3.94 6.13 4.11
C ARG A 37 2.45 6.46 4.27
N HIS A 38 2.04 7.68 3.89
CA HIS A 38 0.65 8.09 3.94
C HIS A 38 -0.25 7.22 3.05
N TYR A 39 0.18 6.94 1.81
CA TYR A 39 -0.54 6.02 0.92
C TYR A 39 -0.62 4.60 1.47
N VAL A 40 0.47 4.08 2.05
CA VAL A 40 0.49 2.76 2.69
C VAL A 40 -0.55 2.66 3.80
N ASP A 41 -0.65 3.69 4.64
CA ASP A 41 -1.58 3.69 5.76
C ASP A 41 -3.04 3.80 5.26
N LEU A 42 -3.31 4.63 4.24
CA LEU A 42 -4.62 4.67 3.56
C LEU A 42 -5.02 3.32 2.94
N ILE A 43 -4.09 2.63 2.28
CA ILE A 43 -4.35 1.32 1.67
C ILE A 43 -4.66 0.27 2.73
N LYS A 44 -3.94 0.28 3.86
CA LYS A 44 -4.23 -0.61 4.99
C LYS A 44 -5.62 -0.36 5.54
N GLU A 45 -5.99 0.89 5.78
CA GLU A 45 -7.32 1.26 6.27
C GLU A 45 -8.43 0.83 5.31
N LYS A 46 -8.20 0.94 3.99
CA LYS A 46 -9.14 0.48 2.97
C LYS A 46 -9.23 -1.05 2.91
N SER A 47 -8.11 -1.76 3.05
CA SER A 47 -8.08 -3.23 3.03
C SER A 47 -8.83 -3.86 4.21
N SER A 48 -8.85 -3.21 5.37
CA SER A 48 -9.62 -3.65 6.55
C SER A 48 -11.13 -3.42 6.42
N GLN A 49 -11.59 -2.60 5.48
CA GLN A 49 -13.01 -2.32 5.27
C GLN A 49 -13.67 -3.22 4.20
N GLN A 50 -12.88 -3.98 3.43
CA GLN A 50 -13.37 -4.82 2.33
C GLN A 50 -13.67 -6.27 2.76
N THR A 51 -13.35 -6.70 3.99
CA THR A 51 -13.60 -8.08 4.45
C THR A 51 -15.01 -8.34 5.01
N ASN A 52 -15.87 -7.32 5.08
CA ASN A 52 -17.23 -7.43 5.61
C ASN A 52 -18.30 -7.06 4.57
N LYS A 53 -18.15 -7.56 3.33
CA LYS A 53 -19.22 -7.53 2.34
C LYS A 53 -19.28 -8.84 1.56
N SER A 54 -19.75 -9.90 2.22
CA SER A 54 -20.43 -11.06 1.65
C SER A 54 -21.14 -11.80 2.78
#